data_AF-A0A3D4H6G1-F1
#
_entry.id   AF-A0A3D4H6G1-F1
#
_cell.length_a   1.000
_cell.length_b   1.000
_cell.length_c   1.000
_cell.angle_alpha   90.00
_cell.angle_beta   90.00
_cell.angle_gamma   90.00
#
_symmetry.space_group_name_H-M   'P 1'
#
loop_
_entity.id
_entity.type
_entity.pdbx_description
1 polymer ?
#
loop_
_entity_poly.entity_id
_entity_poly.type
_entity_poly.pdbx_seq_one_letter_code
_entity_poly.pdbx_strand_id
1 'polypeptide(L)'
;MSEGPSIKTTTVGSFSQIDWMYTLPSEQTVQDATRVVIGLQRDAGIDLPTDGELYRYDISHPDTNGMIEYFISRIGGIDTRIGVSDAKAFSQKQEMSFRRKPAGVVREALTEGSLDLLEACSRSAQVAGGPMKFTLTSPYMLARTLLDNHYESLDELTLAIAHVMAEQVSELPCGCVQVDEANVPGSPENAPLAAEAINRILDQVQVEKAVHFCFGNYGGQTIQAGKWKPLLDFLNSLHADHLVMEFAHRPDDDLEVLKDIDTRIKLGIGVIDIKVNHVESPEEVASRIEKAVSKAGPDRVAWVHPDCGFWMLKRSVAERKIESLVKGRDLFLGIS
;
A
#
# COMPACT_ATOMS: atom_id res chain seq x y z
N MET A 1 -22.65 -21.98 -10.69
CA MET A 1 -21.34 -21.52 -10.21
C MET A 1 -21.63 -20.86 -8.89
N SER A 2 -21.13 -21.38 -7.76
CA SER A 2 -21.29 -20.66 -6.49
C SER A 2 -20.60 -19.31 -6.66
N GLU A 3 -21.35 -18.21 -6.49
CA GLU A 3 -20.72 -16.91 -6.30
C GLU A 3 -19.71 -17.05 -5.16
N GLY A 4 -18.52 -16.43 -5.31
CA GLY A 4 -17.48 -16.48 -4.29
C GLY A 4 -17.95 -15.89 -2.95
N PRO A 5 -17.08 -15.89 -1.92
CA PRO A 5 -17.44 -15.31 -0.61
C PRO A 5 -17.86 -13.84 -0.76
N SER A 6 -18.89 -13.42 -0.01
CA SER A 6 -19.41 -12.05 -0.04
C SER A 6 -18.41 -11.02 0.50
N ILE A 7 -17.53 -11.44 1.40
CA ILE A 7 -16.36 -10.67 1.86
C ILE A 7 -15.10 -11.43 1.43
N LYS A 8 -14.28 -10.79 0.60
CA LYS A 8 -13.05 -11.38 0.08
C LYS A 8 -11.85 -11.07 0.98
N THR A 9 -10.81 -11.89 0.91
CA THR A 9 -9.55 -11.68 1.61
C THR A 9 -8.44 -11.20 0.66
N THR A 10 -7.60 -10.30 1.15
CA THR A 10 -6.39 -9.84 0.45
C THR A 10 -5.31 -9.48 1.48
N THR A 11 -4.09 -9.25 1.02
CA THR A 11 -3.03 -8.61 1.81
C THR A 11 -2.81 -7.20 1.31
N VAL A 12 -2.20 -6.30 2.10
CA VAL A 12 -2.05 -4.90 1.66
C VAL A 12 -1.08 -4.79 0.50
N GLY A 13 0.06 -5.47 0.54
CA GLY A 13 1.11 -5.32 -0.47
C GLY A 13 2.35 -6.09 -0.06
N SER A 14 3.31 -5.40 0.56
CA SER A 14 4.59 -5.99 0.99
C SER A 14 4.46 -7.22 1.89
N PHE A 15 5.35 -8.18 1.66
CA PHE A 15 5.49 -9.40 2.47
C PHE A 15 6.79 -9.35 3.31
N SER A 16 6.87 -10.21 4.32
CA SER A 16 8.10 -10.40 5.09
C SER A 16 9.26 -10.76 4.18
N GLN A 17 10.43 -10.20 4.48
CA GLN A 17 11.67 -10.52 3.78
C GLN A 17 11.99 -12.03 3.85
N ILE A 18 12.55 -12.57 2.76
CA ILE A 18 12.88 -14.00 2.64
C ILE A 18 14.39 -14.19 2.66
N ASP A 19 14.89 -14.97 3.63
CA ASP A 19 16.32 -15.12 3.93
C ASP A 19 17.19 -15.48 2.71
N TRP A 20 16.71 -16.32 1.79
CA TRP A 20 17.48 -16.70 0.59
C TRP A 20 17.66 -15.58 -0.44
N MET A 21 16.88 -14.50 -0.35
CA MET A 21 17.01 -13.38 -1.29
C MET A 21 18.26 -12.56 -0.97
N TYR A 22 18.67 -12.54 0.29
CA TYR A 22 19.89 -11.87 0.76
C TYR A 22 21.15 -12.59 0.33
N THR A 23 21.08 -13.93 0.29
CA THR A 23 22.27 -14.73 0.02
C THR A 23 22.58 -14.80 -1.47
N LEU A 24 21.56 -14.72 -2.33
CA LEU A 24 21.70 -14.85 -3.79
C LEU A 24 20.77 -13.85 -4.53
N PRO A 25 21.07 -12.54 -4.52
CA PRO A 25 20.24 -11.56 -5.23
C PRO A 25 20.36 -11.75 -6.74
N SER A 26 19.26 -12.16 -7.38
CA SER A 26 19.12 -12.28 -8.84
C SER A 26 17.67 -12.12 -9.26
N GLU A 27 17.42 -11.82 -10.54
CA GLU A 27 16.06 -11.77 -11.10
C GLU A 27 15.32 -13.10 -10.90
N GLN A 28 16.01 -14.23 -11.09
CA GLN A 28 15.45 -15.56 -10.87
C GLN A 28 15.05 -15.75 -9.40
N THR A 29 15.91 -15.35 -8.45
CA THR A 29 15.62 -15.46 -7.02
C THR A 29 14.39 -14.63 -6.63
N VAL A 30 14.26 -13.42 -7.16
CA VAL A 30 13.09 -12.56 -6.95
C VAL A 30 11.83 -13.21 -7.52
N GLN A 31 11.90 -13.76 -8.73
CA GLN A 31 10.77 -14.42 -9.37
C GLN A 31 10.33 -15.69 -8.60
N ASP A 32 11.27 -16.53 -8.17
CA ASP A 32 11.00 -17.73 -7.37
C ASP A 32 10.42 -17.37 -5.99
N ALA A 33 10.97 -16.35 -5.33
CA ALA A 33 10.44 -15.85 -4.08
C ALA A 33 9.03 -15.27 -4.23
N THR A 34 8.76 -14.54 -5.31
CA THR A 34 7.42 -14.01 -5.63
C THR A 34 6.42 -15.14 -5.84
N ARG A 35 6.80 -16.20 -6.57
CA ARG A 35 5.98 -17.40 -6.74
C ARG A 35 5.66 -18.05 -5.40
N VAL A 36 6.63 -18.16 -4.50
CA VAL A 36 6.43 -18.72 -3.15
C VAL A 36 5.46 -17.86 -2.35
N VAL A 37 5.60 -16.53 -2.35
CA VAL A 37 4.70 -15.63 -1.60
C VAL A 37 3.26 -15.68 -2.12
N ILE A 38 3.07 -15.70 -3.43
CA ILE A 38 1.72 -15.83 -4.02
C ILE A 38 1.15 -17.23 -3.71
N GLY A 39 1.96 -18.28 -3.82
CA GLY A 39 1.58 -19.65 -3.48
C GLY A 39 1.11 -19.77 -2.03
N LEU A 40 1.88 -19.28 -1.07
CA LEU A 40 1.52 -19.27 0.36
C LEU A 40 0.19 -18.57 0.63
N GLN A 41 -0.05 -17.42 -0.02
CA GLN A 41 -1.31 -16.70 0.11
C GLN A 41 -2.48 -17.52 -0.47
N ARG A 42 -2.32 -18.10 -1.65
CA ARG A 42 -3.35 -18.94 -2.29
C ARG A 42 -3.65 -20.19 -1.47
N ASP A 43 -2.61 -20.88 -0.99
CA ASP A 43 -2.73 -22.09 -0.17
C ASP A 43 -3.47 -21.80 1.14
N ALA A 44 -3.29 -20.61 1.71
CA ALA A 44 -4.02 -20.16 2.88
C ALA A 44 -5.47 -19.74 2.58
N GLY A 45 -5.85 -19.56 1.31
CA GLY A 45 -7.19 -19.15 0.87
C GLY A 45 -7.38 -17.64 0.69
N ILE A 46 -6.31 -16.89 0.40
CA ILE A 46 -6.41 -15.48 0.00
C ILE A 46 -7.05 -15.37 -1.39
N ASP A 47 -8.16 -14.62 -1.49
CA ASP A 47 -8.90 -14.45 -2.75
C ASP A 47 -8.13 -13.60 -3.78
N LEU A 48 -7.44 -12.56 -3.33
CA LEU A 48 -6.65 -11.66 -4.16
C LEU A 48 -5.24 -11.47 -3.57
N PRO A 49 -4.25 -12.30 -3.97
CA PRO A 49 -2.90 -12.23 -3.43
C PRO A 49 -2.13 -11.02 -3.98
N THR A 50 -1.09 -10.60 -3.27
CA THR A 50 -0.10 -9.62 -3.75
C THR A 50 1.23 -10.33 -4.05
N ASP A 51 2.11 -9.66 -4.80
CA ASP A 51 3.45 -10.17 -5.09
C ASP A 51 4.46 -10.00 -3.94
N GLY A 52 4.02 -9.43 -2.82
CA GLY A 52 4.87 -9.18 -1.65
C GLY A 52 5.88 -8.05 -1.83
N GLU A 53 5.86 -7.34 -2.96
CA GLU A 53 6.75 -6.21 -3.28
C GLU A 53 8.25 -6.55 -3.20
N LEU A 54 8.60 -7.83 -3.34
CA LEU A 54 9.94 -8.33 -3.09
C LEU A 54 11.01 -7.73 -4.02
N TYR A 55 10.63 -7.39 -5.25
CA TYR A 55 11.51 -6.77 -6.25
C TYR A 55 11.83 -5.28 -5.94
N ARG A 56 11.09 -4.65 -5.04
CA ARG A 56 11.35 -3.28 -4.60
C ARG A 56 12.43 -3.22 -3.54
N TYR A 57 12.73 -4.34 -2.91
CA TYR A 57 13.66 -4.41 -1.81
C TYR A 57 15.11 -4.13 -2.27
N ASP A 58 15.76 -3.19 -1.59
CA ASP A 58 17.17 -2.87 -1.79
C ASP A 58 17.94 -3.10 -0.48
N ILE A 59 18.87 -4.06 -0.50
CA ILE A 59 19.73 -4.40 0.65
C ILE A 59 20.56 -3.20 1.11
N SER A 60 20.91 -2.30 0.17
CA SER A 60 21.71 -1.11 0.50
C SER A 60 20.90 0.00 1.18
N HIS A 61 19.56 -0.09 1.14
CA HIS A 61 18.64 0.86 1.78
C HIS A 61 17.56 0.11 2.60
N PRO A 62 17.94 -0.63 3.66
CA PRO A 62 17.03 -1.51 4.37
C PRO A 62 15.99 -0.77 5.23
N ASP A 63 16.31 0.47 5.65
CA ASP A 63 15.47 1.27 6.56
C ASP A 63 14.23 1.84 5.86
N THR A 64 14.30 1.98 4.54
CA THR A 64 13.25 2.51 3.70
C THR A 64 12.93 1.45 2.68
N ASN A 65 12.14 0.49 3.16
CA ASN A 65 11.65 -0.60 2.36
C ASN A 65 11.01 -0.03 1.07
N GLY A 66 11.18 -0.71 -0.06
CA GLY A 66 11.15 -0.15 -1.42
C GLY A 66 9.88 0.55 -1.92
N MET A 67 8.94 0.91 -1.05
CA MET A 67 7.80 1.77 -1.31
C MET A 67 8.20 3.16 -1.84
N ILE A 68 9.36 3.72 -1.47
CA ILE A 68 9.76 5.07 -1.91
C ILE A 68 10.91 4.99 -2.93
N GLU A 69 11.98 4.31 -2.55
CA GLU A 69 13.25 4.27 -3.26
C GLU A 69 13.12 3.60 -4.62
N TYR A 70 12.27 2.58 -4.75
CA TYR A 70 12.04 1.89 -6.01
C TYR A 70 11.58 2.86 -7.10
N PHE A 71 10.60 3.71 -6.78
CA PHE A 71 10.03 4.68 -7.72
C PHE A 71 11.01 5.85 -7.95
N ILE A 72 11.52 6.44 -6.88
CA ILE A 72 12.35 7.65 -6.95
C ILE A 72 13.68 7.43 -7.68
N SER A 73 14.29 6.26 -7.54
CA SER A 73 15.53 5.93 -8.26
C SER A 73 15.35 5.69 -9.75
N ARG A 74 14.09 5.57 -10.22
CA ARG A 74 13.76 5.20 -11.59
C ARG A 74 13.08 6.33 -12.37
N ILE A 75 12.35 7.23 -11.72
CA ILE A 75 11.80 8.42 -12.36
C ILE A 75 12.94 9.33 -12.84
N GLY A 76 12.91 9.70 -14.12
CA GLY A 76 13.90 10.60 -14.71
C GLY A 76 13.80 12.02 -14.16
N GLY A 77 14.92 12.74 -14.12
CA GLY A 77 15.01 14.09 -13.53
C GLY A 77 15.28 14.11 -12.02
N ILE A 78 15.24 12.95 -11.35
CA ILE A 78 15.59 12.80 -9.93
C ILE A 78 17.00 12.22 -9.78
N ASP A 79 17.86 12.93 -9.05
CA ASP A 79 19.21 12.47 -8.70
C ASP A 79 19.22 11.89 -7.28
N THR A 80 19.53 10.61 -7.16
CA THR A 80 19.64 9.89 -5.87
C THR A 80 21.02 10.02 -5.22
N ARG A 81 21.99 10.66 -5.89
CA ARG A 81 23.31 10.96 -5.31
C ARG A 81 23.20 12.19 -4.42
N ILE A 82 22.94 11.96 -3.14
CA ILE A 82 22.70 13.01 -2.15
C ILE A 82 24.02 13.58 -1.63
N GLY A 83 24.28 14.86 -1.89
CA GLY A 83 25.41 15.60 -1.32
C GLY A 83 25.16 16.09 0.11
N VAL A 84 26.21 16.56 0.79
CA VAL A 84 26.10 17.16 2.14
C VAL A 84 25.20 18.40 2.14
N SER A 85 25.31 19.22 1.09
CA SER A 85 24.47 20.42 0.92
C SER A 85 23.00 20.05 0.76
N ASP A 86 22.69 19.03 -0.03
CA ASP A 86 21.31 18.54 -0.23
C ASP A 86 20.73 18.02 1.08
N ALA A 87 21.48 17.20 1.83
CA ALA A 87 21.06 16.69 3.13
C ALA A 87 20.80 17.83 4.13
N LYS A 88 21.67 18.85 4.14
CA LYS A 88 21.49 20.03 5.01
C LYS A 88 20.23 20.82 4.63
N ALA A 89 20.01 21.07 3.34
CA ALA A 89 18.81 21.75 2.86
C ALA A 89 17.54 20.98 3.24
N PHE A 90 17.52 19.66 3.00
CA PHE A 90 16.39 18.81 3.34
C PHE A 90 16.11 18.77 4.85
N SER A 91 17.14 18.75 5.71
CA SER A 91 16.97 18.74 7.16
C SER A 91 16.24 19.98 7.72
N GLN A 92 16.12 21.04 6.93
CA GLN A 92 15.34 22.23 7.28
C GLN A 92 13.83 22.05 7.04
N LYS A 93 13.40 21.03 6.28
CA LYS A 93 11.98 20.66 6.13
C LYS A 93 11.50 19.98 7.43
N GLN A 94 10.62 20.64 8.18
CA GLN A 94 10.08 20.10 9.44
C GLN A 94 9.13 18.90 9.22
N GLU A 95 8.44 18.88 8.08
CA GLU A 95 7.36 17.94 7.73
C GLU A 95 7.81 16.48 7.52
N MET A 96 9.12 16.23 7.46
CA MET A 96 9.71 14.89 7.25
C MET A 96 10.82 14.59 8.28
N SER A 97 10.65 15.07 9.51
CA SER A 97 11.66 14.97 10.59
C SER A 97 12.12 13.54 10.92
N PHE A 98 11.34 12.52 10.58
CA PHE A 98 11.73 11.11 10.72
C PHE A 98 12.79 10.67 9.70
N ARG A 99 12.99 11.41 8.59
CA ARG A 99 14.05 11.17 7.59
C ARG A 99 15.12 12.24 7.68
N ARG A 100 16.38 11.81 7.82
CA ARG A 100 17.55 12.71 7.89
C ARG A 100 18.06 13.16 6.52
N LYS A 101 17.68 12.45 5.45
CA LYS A 101 18.12 12.71 4.07
C LYS A 101 16.92 12.59 3.12
N PRO A 102 16.89 13.37 2.03
CA PRO A 102 15.91 13.16 0.97
C PRO A 102 16.13 11.81 0.31
N ALA A 103 15.07 11.23 -0.26
CA ALA A 103 15.17 10.04 -1.10
C ALA A 103 15.80 10.36 -2.47
N GLY A 104 15.68 11.61 -2.93
CA GLY A 104 16.23 12.10 -4.19
C GLY A 104 16.15 13.63 -4.27
N VAL A 105 16.92 14.21 -5.18
CA VAL A 105 16.86 15.64 -5.51
C VAL A 105 16.29 15.81 -6.91
N VAL A 106 15.20 16.54 -7.05
CA VAL A 106 14.64 16.91 -8.36
C VAL A 106 15.51 18.01 -8.93
N ARG A 107 16.24 17.72 -10.01
CA ARG A 107 17.17 18.68 -10.64
C ARG A 107 16.66 19.15 -12.01
N GLU A 108 15.79 18.37 -12.64
CA GLU A 108 15.26 18.60 -13.97
C GLU A 108 13.77 18.23 -14.00
N ALA A 109 13.10 18.56 -15.11
CA ALA A 109 11.72 18.14 -15.33
C ALA A 109 11.61 16.61 -15.29
N LEU A 110 10.56 16.10 -14.66
CA LEU A 110 10.36 14.67 -14.52
C LEU A 110 10.01 14.01 -15.87
N THR A 111 10.58 12.84 -16.08
CA THR A 111 10.27 11.94 -17.21
C THR A 111 10.12 10.52 -16.69
N GLU A 112 9.68 9.57 -17.53
CA GLU A 112 9.58 8.16 -17.16
C GLU A 112 10.90 7.56 -16.65
N GLY A 113 12.04 8.06 -17.15
CA GLY A 113 13.36 7.54 -16.80
C GLY A 113 13.48 6.04 -17.09
N SER A 114 13.77 5.26 -16.05
CA SER A 114 13.78 3.79 -16.07
C SER A 114 12.64 3.18 -15.28
N LEU A 115 11.62 3.95 -14.89
CA LEU A 115 10.43 3.42 -14.24
C LEU A 115 9.61 2.66 -15.28
N ASP A 116 9.42 1.37 -15.04
CA ASP A 116 8.64 0.49 -15.91
C ASP A 116 7.66 -0.32 -15.04
N LEU A 117 6.48 0.25 -14.80
CA LEU A 117 5.43 -0.40 -14.02
C LEU A 117 4.84 -1.62 -14.74
N LEU A 118 4.87 -1.61 -16.08
CA LEU A 118 4.37 -2.70 -16.89
C LEU A 118 5.27 -3.93 -16.77
N GLU A 119 6.60 -3.78 -16.86
CA GLU A 119 7.56 -4.85 -16.59
C GLU A 119 7.38 -5.41 -15.19
N ALA A 120 7.30 -4.52 -14.19
CA ALA A 120 7.23 -4.92 -12.79
C ALA A 120 5.97 -5.76 -12.52
N CYS A 121 4.83 -5.29 -13.03
CA CYS A 121 3.57 -6.02 -12.92
C CYS A 121 3.60 -7.33 -13.74
N SER A 122 4.12 -7.28 -14.97
CA SER A 122 4.20 -8.45 -15.86
C SER A 122 5.04 -9.59 -15.26
N ARG A 123 6.17 -9.26 -14.64
CA ARG A 123 7.02 -10.25 -13.96
C ARG A 123 6.28 -10.99 -12.85
N SER A 124 5.53 -10.25 -12.02
CA SER A 124 4.71 -10.84 -10.95
C SER A 124 3.54 -11.65 -11.54
N ALA A 125 2.89 -11.13 -12.59
CA ALA A 125 1.76 -11.79 -13.24
C ALA A 125 2.13 -13.14 -13.86
N GLN A 126 3.33 -13.25 -14.45
CA GLN A 126 3.86 -14.49 -15.04
C GLN A 126 3.92 -15.66 -14.05
N VAL A 127 4.08 -15.37 -12.76
CA VAL A 127 4.16 -16.41 -11.71
C VAL A 127 2.94 -16.46 -10.80
N ALA A 128 1.99 -15.53 -10.95
CA ALA A 128 0.84 -15.41 -10.07
C ALA A 128 -0.18 -16.55 -10.21
N GLY A 129 -0.24 -17.20 -11.37
CA GLY A 129 -1.16 -18.30 -11.65
C GLY A 129 -2.65 -17.89 -11.63
N GLY A 130 -2.95 -16.59 -11.81
CA GLY A 130 -4.30 -16.03 -11.76
C GLY A 130 -4.28 -14.54 -11.36
N PRO A 131 -5.46 -13.94 -11.11
CA PRO A 131 -5.55 -12.55 -10.66
C PRO A 131 -4.73 -12.31 -9.39
N MET A 132 -4.09 -11.15 -9.35
CA MET A 132 -3.32 -10.62 -8.21
C MET A 132 -3.55 -9.11 -8.08
N LYS A 133 -3.23 -8.55 -6.93
CA LYS A 133 -3.21 -7.10 -6.69
C LYS A 133 -1.80 -6.55 -6.81
N PHE A 134 -1.64 -5.50 -7.60
CA PHE A 134 -0.38 -4.77 -7.80
C PHE A 134 -0.46 -3.42 -7.09
N THR A 135 0.54 -3.09 -6.26
CA THR A 135 0.53 -1.83 -5.48
C THR A 135 1.36 -0.76 -6.15
N LEU A 136 1.14 0.50 -5.84
CA LEU A 136 1.89 1.68 -6.27
C LEU A 136 1.98 2.65 -5.11
N THR A 137 3.01 3.47 -5.04
CA THR A 137 3.08 4.52 -4.02
C THR A 137 2.51 5.83 -4.56
N SER A 138 1.68 6.47 -3.76
CA SER A 138 1.02 7.73 -4.12
C SER A 138 2.01 8.84 -4.49
N PRO A 139 1.68 9.68 -5.49
CA PRO A 139 2.55 10.79 -5.89
C PRO A 139 2.85 11.77 -4.76
N TYR A 140 1.87 12.07 -3.90
CA TYR A 140 2.05 12.98 -2.77
C TYR A 140 3.06 12.43 -1.76
N MET A 141 2.94 11.14 -1.40
CA MET A 141 3.91 10.47 -0.54
C MET A 141 5.32 10.51 -1.13
N LEU A 142 5.49 10.27 -2.44
CA LEU A 142 6.79 10.36 -3.11
C LEU A 142 7.34 11.79 -3.08
N ALA A 143 6.54 12.78 -3.48
CA ALA A 143 6.93 14.20 -3.52
C ALA A 143 7.44 14.71 -2.17
N ARG A 144 6.78 14.31 -1.07
CA ARG A 144 7.17 14.69 0.30
C ARG A 144 8.58 14.23 0.67
N THR A 145 9.09 13.16 0.06
CA THR A 145 10.42 12.61 0.38
C THR A 145 11.55 13.23 -0.42
N LEU A 146 11.23 14.09 -1.38
CA LEU A 146 12.18 14.71 -2.30
C LEU A 146 12.64 16.09 -1.80
N LEU A 147 13.88 16.44 -2.15
CA LEU A 147 14.32 17.83 -2.21
C LEU A 147 14.03 18.36 -3.61
N ASP A 148 13.24 19.42 -3.72
CA ASP A 148 12.84 19.98 -5.00
C ASP A 148 13.66 21.22 -5.31
N ASN A 149 14.48 21.14 -6.36
CA ASN A 149 15.29 22.25 -6.89
C ASN A 149 14.88 22.60 -8.34
N HIS A 150 13.70 22.16 -8.80
CA HIS A 150 13.22 22.40 -10.16
C HIS A 150 11.84 23.06 -10.19
N TYR A 151 10.82 22.44 -9.57
CA TYR A 151 9.45 22.94 -9.60
C TYR A 151 9.22 24.03 -8.54
N GLU A 152 9.92 23.93 -7.42
CA GLU A 152 9.80 24.82 -6.26
C GLU A 152 8.35 24.92 -5.73
N SER A 153 7.53 23.90 -6.01
CA SER A 153 6.11 23.83 -5.69
C SER A 153 5.71 22.37 -5.44
N LEU A 154 5.20 22.10 -4.23
CA LEU A 154 4.76 20.76 -3.86
C LEU A 154 3.63 20.26 -4.79
N ASP A 155 2.72 21.15 -5.16
CA ASP A 155 1.60 20.87 -6.05
C ASP A 155 2.11 20.49 -7.44
N GLU A 156 2.99 21.30 -8.05
CA GLU A 156 3.51 21.00 -9.39
C GLU A 156 4.33 19.71 -9.40
N LEU A 157 5.19 19.50 -8.39
CA LEU A 157 5.97 18.27 -8.28
C LEU A 157 5.07 17.04 -8.11
N THR A 158 4.06 17.12 -7.23
CA THR A 158 3.14 16.01 -6.97
C THR A 158 2.36 15.63 -8.23
N LEU A 159 1.88 16.64 -8.98
CA LEU A 159 1.15 16.41 -10.22
C LEU A 159 2.05 15.94 -11.37
N ALA A 160 3.34 16.35 -11.39
CA ALA A 160 4.32 15.83 -12.34
C ALA A 160 4.62 14.34 -12.10
N ILE A 161 4.78 13.92 -10.83
CA ILE A 161 4.93 12.50 -10.48
C ILE A 161 3.66 11.73 -10.89
N ALA A 162 2.48 12.27 -10.59
CA ALA A 162 1.21 11.66 -10.96
C ALA A 162 1.10 11.44 -12.48
N HIS A 163 1.53 12.41 -13.29
CA HIS A 163 1.54 12.29 -14.74
C HIS A 163 2.44 11.15 -15.22
N VAL A 164 3.70 11.10 -14.77
CA VAL A 164 4.65 10.03 -15.14
C VAL A 164 4.10 8.65 -14.80
N MET A 165 3.49 8.50 -13.60
CA MET A 165 2.94 7.21 -13.18
C MET A 165 1.67 6.84 -13.93
N ALA A 166 0.77 7.80 -14.18
CA ALA A 166 -0.51 7.56 -14.85
C ALA A 166 -0.32 7.05 -16.30
N GLU A 167 0.75 7.46 -16.99
CA GLU A 167 1.06 6.99 -18.34
C GLU A 167 1.40 5.48 -18.42
N GLN A 168 1.68 4.83 -17.28
CA GLN A 168 2.17 3.45 -17.24
C GLN A 168 1.18 2.42 -16.67
N VAL A 169 -0.03 2.83 -16.26
CA VAL A 169 -0.95 1.95 -15.50
C VAL A 169 -2.13 1.38 -16.30
N SER A 170 -2.31 1.77 -17.55
CA SER A 170 -3.48 1.40 -18.37
C SER A 170 -3.48 -0.08 -18.80
N GLU A 171 -2.31 -0.69 -18.96
CA GLU A 171 -2.15 -2.05 -19.50
C GLU A 171 -1.59 -3.07 -18.49
N LEU A 172 -1.66 -2.77 -17.19
CA LEU A 172 -1.09 -3.64 -16.16
C LEU A 172 -1.80 -5.01 -16.09
N PRO A 173 -1.08 -6.14 -16.26
CA PRO A 173 -1.67 -7.48 -16.29
C PRO A 173 -1.97 -8.01 -14.87
N CYS A 174 -2.84 -7.32 -14.13
CA CYS A 174 -3.27 -7.67 -12.78
C CYS A 174 -4.80 -7.63 -12.65
N GLY A 175 -5.32 -8.11 -11.51
CA GLY A 175 -6.76 -8.04 -11.23
C GLY A 175 -7.16 -6.74 -10.53
N CYS A 176 -6.22 -6.09 -9.85
CA CYS A 176 -6.45 -4.85 -9.12
C CYS A 176 -5.15 -4.03 -9.03
N VAL A 177 -5.27 -2.71 -9.18
CA VAL A 177 -4.21 -1.75 -8.88
C VAL A 177 -4.56 -1.01 -7.59
N GLN A 178 -3.63 -0.99 -6.64
CA GLN A 178 -3.74 -0.26 -5.38
C GLN A 178 -2.76 0.90 -5.34
N VAL A 179 -3.21 2.08 -4.93
CA VAL A 179 -2.34 3.21 -4.62
C VAL A 179 -2.21 3.37 -3.10
N ASP A 180 -0.99 3.41 -2.59
CA ASP A 180 -0.68 3.46 -1.16
C ASP A 180 -0.32 4.88 -0.72
N GLU A 181 -1.00 5.39 0.30
CA GLU A 181 -0.79 6.73 0.84
C GLU A 181 -0.82 6.73 2.38
N ALA A 182 0.33 7.04 2.98
CA ALA A 182 0.53 7.01 4.44
C ALA A 182 0.92 8.38 5.04
N ASN A 183 1.01 9.43 4.22
CA ASN A 183 1.40 10.78 4.65
C ASN A 183 0.19 11.70 4.85
N VAL A 184 -0.89 11.54 4.07
CA VAL A 184 -2.11 12.35 4.19
C VAL A 184 -2.67 12.39 5.62
N PRO A 185 -2.71 11.28 6.42
CA PRO A 185 -3.22 11.36 7.79
C PRO A 185 -2.46 12.34 8.71
N GLY A 186 -1.18 12.61 8.44
CA GLY A 186 -0.38 13.59 9.18
C GLY A 186 -0.34 14.99 8.56
N SER A 187 -0.92 15.17 7.38
CA SER A 187 -1.00 16.45 6.66
C SER A 187 -2.35 16.57 5.93
N PRO A 188 -3.48 16.53 6.66
CA PRO A 188 -4.83 16.53 6.07
C PRO A 188 -5.13 17.79 5.24
N GLU A 189 -4.41 18.89 5.48
CA GLU A 189 -4.48 20.11 4.66
C GLU A 189 -4.10 19.88 3.19
N ASN A 190 -3.24 18.89 2.92
CA ASN A 190 -2.81 18.53 1.56
C ASN A 190 -3.67 17.43 0.93
N ALA A 191 -4.73 16.99 1.61
CA ALA A 191 -5.59 15.92 1.12
C ALA A 191 -6.21 16.22 -0.26
N PRO A 192 -6.67 17.45 -0.60
CA PRO A 192 -7.17 17.75 -1.94
C PRO A 192 -6.14 17.50 -3.05
N LEU A 193 -4.88 17.92 -2.84
CA LEU A 193 -3.78 17.69 -3.78
C LEU A 193 -3.49 16.19 -3.94
N ALA A 194 -3.41 15.46 -2.81
CA ALA A 194 -3.18 14.03 -2.82
C ALA A 194 -4.30 13.27 -3.55
N ALA A 195 -5.56 13.66 -3.35
CA ALA A 195 -6.71 13.05 -4.03
C ALA A 195 -6.65 13.31 -5.54
N GLU A 196 -6.35 14.54 -5.97
CA GLU A 196 -6.21 14.85 -7.38
C GLU A 196 -5.12 13.99 -8.03
N ALA A 197 -3.95 13.90 -7.39
CA ALA A 197 -2.83 13.13 -7.89
C ALA A 197 -3.11 11.62 -7.95
N ILE A 198 -3.76 11.06 -6.92
CA ILE A 198 -4.19 9.65 -6.90
C ILE A 198 -5.23 9.40 -8.00
N ASN A 199 -6.23 10.27 -8.14
CA ASN A 199 -7.29 10.11 -9.12
C ASN A 199 -6.76 10.15 -10.57
N ARG A 200 -5.74 10.96 -10.86
CA ARG A 200 -5.09 10.94 -12.19
C ARG A 200 -4.52 9.56 -12.56
N ILE A 201 -3.99 8.82 -11.59
CA ILE A 201 -3.53 7.44 -11.79
C ILE A 201 -4.74 6.51 -11.93
N LEU A 202 -5.67 6.57 -10.98
CA LEU A 202 -6.84 5.70 -10.95
C LEU A 202 -7.71 5.83 -12.21
N ASP A 203 -7.78 7.01 -12.81
CA ASP A 203 -8.55 7.26 -14.04
C ASP A 203 -7.97 6.57 -15.27
N GLN A 204 -6.70 6.15 -15.23
CA GLN A 204 -6.06 5.38 -16.30
C GLN A 204 -6.16 3.86 -16.08
N VAL A 205 -6.41 3.41 -14.85
CA VAL A 205 -6.51 1.99 -14.51
C VAL A 205 -7.79 1.37 -15.09
N GLN A 206 -7.62 0.23 -15.80
CA GLN A 206 -8.71 -0.48 -16.48
C GLN A 206 -9.29 -1.67 -15.69
N VAL A 207 -8.69 -1.99 -14.54
CA VAL A 207 -9.08 -3.10 -13.65
C VAL A 207 -9.63 -2.56 -12.32
N GLU A 208 -9.83 -3.41 -11.32
CA GLU A 208 -10.31 -2.97 -10.00
C GLU A 208 -9.32 -1.98 -9.34
N LYS A 209 -9.83 -0.90 -8.77
CA LYS A 209 -9.06 0.21 -8.20
C LYS A 209 -9.18 0.23 -6.69
N ALA A 210 -8.05 0.18 -6.01
CA ALA A 210 -7.96 0.25 -4.57
C ALA A 210 -7.11 1.45 -4.12
N VAL A 211 -7.39 1.98 -2.94
CA VAL A 211 -6.49 2.94 -2.29
C VAL A 211 -6.29 2.54 -0.84
N HIS A 212 -5.03 2.36 -0.45
CA HIS A 212 -4.66 2.02 0.90
C HIS A 212 -4.26 3.26 1.69
N PHE A 213 -4.82 3.37 2.88
CA PHE A 213 -4.46 4.37 3.87
C PHE A 213 -4.15 3.70 5.20
N CYS A 214 -3.03 4.09 5.80
CA CYS A 214 -2.64 3.69 7.14
C CYS A 214 -2.00 4.85 7.89
N PHE A 215 -1.79 4.65 9.19
CA PHE A 215 -1.12 5.62 10.05
C PHE A 215 0.37 5.30 10.21
N GLY A 216 0.93 4.56 9.26
CA GLY A 216 2.33 4.14 9.20
C GLY A 216 2.60 2.79 9.88
N ASN A 217 3.66 2.15 9.41
CA ASN A 217 4.18 0.88 9.95
C ASN A 217 5.72 0.85 10.01
N TYR A 218 6.39 2.01 9.97
CA TYR A 218 7.85 2.04 10.04
C TYR A 218 8.31 1.61 11.44
N GLY A 219 9.09 0.54 11.52
CA GLY A 219 9.53 -0.01 12.82
C GLY A 219 8.40 -0.65 13.64
N GLY A 220 7.26 -1.00 13.03
CA GLY A 220 6.07 -1.44 13.75
C GLY A 220 5.40 -0.33 14.56
N GLN A 221 5.65 0.94 14.22
CA GLN A 221 5.13 2.10 14.93
C GLN A 221 4.03 2.82 14.14
N THR A 222 3.12 3.44 14.88
CA THR A 222 2.25 4.49 14.35
C THR A 222 3.07 5.76 14.13
N ILE A 223 3.18 6.19 12.88
CA ILE A 223 3.95 7.37 12.47
C ILE A 223 3.08 8.62 12.45
N GLN A 224 1.82 8.48 12.02
CA GLN A 224 0.88 9.59 11.91
C GLN A 224 -0.09 9.60 13.10
N ALA A 225 -0.23 10.75 13.75
CA ALA A 225 -1.32 10.98 14.68
C ALA A 225 -2.56 11.43 13.89
N GLY A 226 -3.74 10.95 14.25
CA GLY A 226 -4.97 11.38 13.59
C GLY A 226 -6.14 10.44 13.79
N LYS A 227 -7.26 10.78 13.16
CA LYS A 227 -8.53 10.03 13.13
C LYS A 227 -9.01 9.95 11.68
N TRP A 228 -9.86 8.98 11.36
CA TRP A 228 -10.43 8.88 10.01
C TRP A 228 -11.42 10.00 9.66
N LYS A 229 -12.18 10.49 10.64
CA LYS A 229 -13.25 11.47 10.41
C LYS A 229 -12.79 12.75 9.69
N PRO A 230 -11.65 13.38 10.03
CA PRO A 230 -11.11 14.51 9.26
C PRO A 230 -10.75 14.21 7.79
N LEU A 231 -10.58 12.93 7.43
CA LEU A 231 -10.22 12.51 6.08
C LEU A 231 -11.43 12.11 5.23
N LEU A 232 -12.66 12.24 5.73
CA LEU A 232 -13.88 11.81 5.04
C LEU A 232 -14.04 12.43 3.65
N ASP A 233 -13.88 13.75 3.53
CA ASP A 233 -14.04 14.45 2.25
C ASP A 233 -13.03 13.94 1.22
N PHE A 234 -11.80 13.69 1.68
CA PHE A 234 -10.74 13.11 0.89
C PHE A 234 -11.08 11.68 0.46
N LEU A 235 -11.45 10.80 1.38
CA LEU A 235 -11.82 9.40 1.08
C LEU A 235 -12.98 9.34 0.07
N ASN A 236 -13.97 10.21 0.22
CA ASN A 236 -15.15 10.27 -0.66
C ASN A 236 -14.88 10.91 -2.02
N SER A 237 -13.75 11.60 -2.19
CA SER A 237 -13.31 12.19 -3.46
C SER A 237 -12.55 11.21 -4.36
N LEU A 238 -12.15 10.04 -3.85
CA LEU A 238 -11.34 9.09 -4.58
C LEU A 238 -12.16 8.32 -5.64
N HIS A 239 -11.56 8.11 -6.81
CA HIS A 239 -12.14 7.35 -7.92
C HIS A 239 -11.86 5.83 -7.79
N ALA A 240 -11.90 5.33 -6.56
CA ALA A 240 -11.59 3.95 -6.19
C ALA A 240 -12.85 3.08 -6.12
N ASP A 241 -12.71 1.79 -6.42
CA ASP A 241 -13.77 0.81 -6.23
C ASP A 241 -13.85 0.37 -4.76
N HIS A 242 -12.70 0.30 -4.08
CA HIS A 242 -12.66 0.04 -2.65
C HIS A 242 -11.50 0.74 -1.91
N LEU A 243 -11.69 0.98 -0.61
CA LEU A 243 -10.64 1.44 0.30
C LEU A 243 -10.00 0.27 1.03
N VAL A 244 -8.73 0.39 1.41
CA VAL A 244 -7.98 -0.58 2.22
C VAL A 244 -7.51 0.13 3.48
N MET A 245 -8.23 -0.03 4.59
CA MET A 245 -8.14 0.86 5.76
C MET A 245 -7.61 0.15 7.02
N GLU A 246 -6.69 0.81 7.72
CA GLU A 246 -6.20 0.39 9.04
C GLU A 246 -7.29 0.51 10.14
N PHE A 247 -7.58 -0.58 10.85
CA PHE A 247 -8.52 -0.61 11.98
C PHE A 247 -8.11 -1.52 13.16
N ALA A 248 -7.34 -2.58 12.95
CA ALA A 248 -7.03 -3.56 13.99
C ALA A 248 -6.19 -2.97 15.14
N HIS A 249 -5.27 -2.06 14.83
CA HIS A 249 -4.46 -1.30 15.79
C HIS A 249 -5.09 0.05 16.18
N ARG A 250 -6.36 0.29 15.81
CA ARG A 250 -7.05 1.56 16.07
C ARG A 250 -8.15 1.40 17.12
N PRO A 251 -8.54 2.48 17.81
CA PRO A 251 -9.63 2.39 18.78
C PRO A 251 -10.98 2.14 18.08
N ASP A 252 -11.87 1.42 18.73
CA ASP A 252 -13.17 1.00 18.16
C ASP A 252 -14.06 2.18 17.69
N ASP A 253 -13.88 3.40 18.23
CA ASP A 253 -14.64 4.59 17.82
C ASP A 253 -14.34 5.04 16.39
N ASP A 254 -13.19 4.66 15.84
CA ASP A 254 -12.82 4.95 14.45
C ASP A 254 -13.73 4.24 13.45
N LEU A 255 -14.37 3.13 13.82
CA LEU A 255 -15.32 2.41 12.96
C LEU A 255 -16.59 3.23 12.68
N GLU A 256 -16.90 4.26 13.49
CA GLU A 256 -18.08 5.11 13.25
C GLU A 256 -18.02 5.85 11.91
N VAL A 257 -16.82 6.06 11.36
CA VAL A 257 -16.61 6.72 10.08
C VAL A 257 -17.16 5.91 8.89
N LEU A 258 -17.28 4.58 9.04
CA LEU A 258 -17.58 3.68 7.94
C LEU A 258 -18.94 3.95 7.29
N LYS A 259 -19.92 4.41 8.09
CA LYS A 259 -21.27 4.76 7.61
C LYS A 259 -21.30 6.04 6.77
N ASP A 260 -20.31 6.91 6.95
CA ASP A 260 -20.22 8.22 6.32
C ASP A 260 -19.38 8.19 5.02
N ILE A 261 -18.73 7.07 4.73
CA ILE A 261 -18.04 6.84 3.46
C ILE A 261 -19.10 6.68 2.34
N ASP A 262 -18.84 7.26 1.18
CA ASP A 262 -19.72 7.20 0.02
C ASP A 262 -20.03 5.75 -0.37
N THR A 263 -21.30 5.43 -0.57
CA THR A 263 -21.79 4.09 -0.93
C THR A 263 -21.26 3.55 -2.25
N ARG A 264 -20.76 4.43 -3.13
CA ARG A 264 -20.07 4.05 -4.37
C ARG A 264 -18.79 3.26 -4.11
N ILE A 265 -18.14 3.51 -2.96
CA ILE A 265 -16.86 2.92 -2.59
C ILE A 265 -17.09 1.79 -1.59
N LYS A 266 -16.59 0.60 -1.91
CA LYS A 266 -16.61 -0.55 -0.99
C LYS A 266 -15.52 -0.43 0.07
N LEU A 267 -15.70 -1.16 1.18
CA LEU A 267 -14.81 -1.08 2.32
C LEU A 267 -13.95 -2.34 2.44
N GLY A 268 -12.65 -2.12 2.55
CA GLY A 268 -11.65 -3.06 3.03
C GLY A 268 -11.27 -2.74 4.47
N ILE A 269 -11.39 -3.73 5.35
CA ILE A 269 -11.18 -3.56 6.78
C ILE A 269 -9.92 -4.30 7.23
N GLY A 270 -9.00 -3.55 7.83
CA GLY A 270 -7.86 -4.07 8.57
C GLY A 270 -8.29 -4.83 9.82
N VAL A 271 -8.10 -6.15 9.83
CA VAL A 271 -8.49 -7.04 10.94
C VAL A 271 -7.32 -7.82 11.54
N ILE A 272 -6.12 -7.65 10.99
CA ILE A 272 -4.86 -8.17 11.53
C ILE A 272 -3.95 -6.99 11.87
N ASP A 273 -3.50 -6.93 13.12
CA ASP A 273 -2.54 -5.94 13.59
C ASP A 273 -1.12 -6.36 13.19
N ILE A 274 -0.50 -5.59 12.30
CA ILE A 274 0.86 -5.87 11.81
C ILE A 274 1.96 -5.18 12.62
N LYS A 275 1.60 -4.39 13.65
CA LYS A 275 2.54 -3.69 14.53
C LYS A 275 3.03 -4.57 15.68
N VAL A 276 2.39 -5.71 15.90
CA VAL A 276 2.73 -6.66 16.97
C VAL A 276 2.94 -8.09 16.43
N ASN A 277 3.76 -8.86 17.15
CA ASN A 277 4.04 -10.27 16.80
C ASN A 277 2.95 -11.25 17.25
N HIS A 278 1.98 -10.80 18.05
CA HIS A 278 0.84 -11.62 18.46
C HIS A 278 0.05 -12.05 17.21
N VAL A 279 -0.20 -13.34 17.05
CA VAL A 279 -1.04 -13.86 15.97
C VAL A 279 -2.46 -13.94 16.50
N GLU A 280 -3.37 -13.21 15.87
CA GLU A 280 -4.80 -13.22 16.18
C GLU A 280 -5.39 -14.62 16.06
N SER A 281 -6.40 -14.93 16.87
CA SER A 281 -7.24 -16.10 16.66
C SER A 281 -8.29 -15.83 15.56
N PRO A 282 -8.80 -16.87 14.88
CA PRO A 282 -9.91 -16.73 13.95
C PRO A 282 -11.15 -16.06 14.56
N GLU A 283 -11.42 -16.29 15.84
CA GLU A 283 -12.53 -15.68 16.58
C GLU A 283 -12.33 -14.18 16.79
N GLU A 284 -11.09 -13.75 17.08
CA GLU A 284 -10.76 -12.32 17.19
C GLU A 284 -10.95 -11.62 15.84
N VAL A 285 -10.50 -12.24 14.75
CA VAL A 285 -10.71 -11.75 13.39
C VAL A 285 -12.20 -11.67 13.06
N ALA A 286 -12.97 -12.74 13.28
CA ALA A 286 -14.41 -12.77 13.03
C ALA A 286 -15.17 -11.69 13.83
N SER A 287 -14.80 -11.48 15.09
CA SER A 287 -15.39 -10.42 15.94
C SER A 287 -15.08 -9.02 15.40
N ARG A 288 -13.86 -8.77 14.91
CA ARG A 288 -13.49 -7.50 14.27
C ARG A 288 -14.30 -7.25 13.00
N ILE A 289 -14.53 -8.29 12.20
CA ILE A 289 -15.37 -8.21 11.00
C ILE A 289 -16.82 -7.87 11.38
N GLU A 290 -17.39 -8.57 12.37
CA GLU A 290 -18.75 -8.31 12.85
C GLU A 290 -18.94 -6.87 13.31
N LYS A 291 -18.00 -6.34 14.12
CA LYS A 291 -18.01 -4.95 14.55
C LYS A 291 -18.01 -3.99 13.36
N ALA A 292 -17.12 -4.18 12.39
CA ALA A 292 -17.03 -3.30 11.22
C ALA A 292 -18.29 -3.35 10.35
N VAL A 293 -18.83 -4.54 10.08
CA VAL A 293 -20.08 -4.73 9.33
C VAL A 293 -21.26 -4.04 10.04
N SER A 294 -21.34 -4.17 11.38
CA SER A 294 -22.41 -3.53 12.17
C SER A 294 -22.42 -2.01 12.07
N LYS A 295 -21.24 -1.39 11.86
CA LYS A 295 -21.07 0.06 11.74
C LYS A 295 -21.21 0.56 10.31
N ALA A 296 -20.67 -0.18 9.34
CA ALA A 296 -20.73 0.20 7.94
C ALA A 296 -22.14 0.10 7.36
N GLY A 297 -22.90 -0.91 7.78
CA GLY A 297 -24.19 -1.28 7.18
C GLY A 297 -24.06 -2.46 6.19
N PRO A 298 -25.20 -3.01 5.74
CA PRO A 298 -25.24 -4.21 4.92
C PRO A 298 -24.52 -4.01 3.57
N ASP A 299 -23.83 -5.05 3.10
CA ASP A 299 -23.16 -5.12 1.80
C ASP A 299 -22.11 -4.02 1.53
N ARG A 300 -21.64 -3.32 2.58
CA ARG A 300 -20.61 -2.26 2.49
C ARG A 300 -19.18 -2.81 2.57
N VAL A 301 -18.93 -3.75 3.47
CA VAL A 301 -17.64 -4.42 3.62
C VAL A 301 -17.51 -5.49 2.56
N ALA A 302 -16.54 -5.33 1.66
CA ALA A 302 -16.26 -6.28 0.57
C ALA A 302 -14.91 -6.98 0.74
N TRP A 303 -14.00 -6.40 1.54
CA TRP A 303 -12.66 -6.92 1.72
C TRP A 303 -12.24 -6.94 3.20
N VAL A 304 -11.43 -7.93 3.56
CA VAL A 304 -10.70 -7.97 4.84
C VAL A 304 -9.23 -8.26 4.59
N HIS A 305 -8.36 -7.61 5.36
CA HIS A 305 -6.92 -7.62 5.14
C HIS A 305 -6.16 -7.30 6.45
N PRO A 306 -4.83 -7.42 6.49
CA PRO A 306 -4.02 -6.81 7.54
C PRO A 306 -4.01 -5.28 7.47
N ASP A 307 -3.76 -4.63 8.59
CA ASP A 307 -3.74 -3.16 8.71
C ASP A 307 -2.74 -2.46 7.76
N CYS A 308 -1.63 -3.13 7.43
CA CYS A 308 -0.61 -2.67 6.50
C CYS A 308 0.16 -3.89 5.94
N GLY A 309 1.24 -3.65 5.20
CA GLY A 309 2.12 -4.71 4.70
C GLY A 309 2.92 -5.43 5.81
N PHE A 310 3.30 -6.68 5.56
CA PHE A 310 3.94 -7.58 6.52
C PHE A 310 5.47 -7.45 6.64
N TRP A 311 6.08 -6.51 5.90
CA TRP A 311 7.54 -6.43 5.78
C TRP A 311 8.32 -6.31 7.10
N MET A 312 7.69 -5.75 8.15
CA MET A 312 8.27 -5.63 9.49
C MET A 312 8.20 -6.92 10.32
N LEU A 313 7.33 -7.85 9.95
CA LEU A 313 7.16 -9.11 10.68
C LEU A 313 8.13 -10.17 10.16
N LYS A 314 8.44 -11.15 11.01
CA LYS A 314 9.09 -12.37 10.56
C LYS A 314 8.12 -13.20 9.71
N ARG A 315 8.65 -13.86 8.69
CA ARG A 315 7.88 -14.70 7.76
C ARG A 315 6.94 -15.67 8.46
N SER A 316 7.42 -16.37 9.50
CA SER A 316 6.60 -17.33 10.26
C SER A 316 5.43 -16.69 11.01
N VAL A 317 5.51 -15.41 11.36
CA VAL A 317 4.41 -14.65 11.97
C VAL A 317 3.43 -14.20 10.88
N ALA A 318 3.94 -13.70 9.74
CA ALA A 318 3.12 -13.27 8.62
C ALA A 318 2.27 -14.42 8.05
N GLU A 319 2.85 -15.60 7.83
CA GLU A 319 2.13 -16.80 7.36
C GLU A 319 0.96 -17.17 8.30
N ARG A 320 1.22 -17.24 9.61
CA ARG A 320 0.19 -17.57 10.60
C ARG A 320 -0.92 -16.51 10.70
N LYS A 321 -0.57 -15.23 10.52
CA LYS A 321 -1.55 -14.13 10.46
C LYS A 321 -2.42 -14.21 9.20
N ILE A 322 -1.84 -14.57 8.06
CA ILE A 322 -2.59 -14.81 6.81
C ILE A 322 -3.56 -15.97 6.96
N GLU A 323 -3.13 -17.08 7.56
CA GLU A 323 -4.04 -18.21 7.84
C GLU A 323 -5.19 -17.81 8.76
N SER A 324 -4.89 -17.03 9.82
CA SER A 324 -5.91 -16.57 10.77
C SER A 324 -6.92 -15.61 10.12
N LEU A 325 -6.44 -14.72 9.25
CA LEU A 325 -7.29 -13.82 8.46
C LEU A 325 -8.35 -14.60 7.67
N VAL A 326 -7.93 -15.62 6.92
CA VAL A 326 -8.85 -16.40 6.09
C VAL A 326 -9.80 -17.22 6.95
N LYS A 327 -9.29 -17.94 7.95
CA LYS A 327 -10.12 -18.73 8.88
C LYS A 327 -11.15 -17.87 9.62
N GLY A 328 -10.76 -16.66 10.02
CA GLY A 328 -11.66 -15.72 10.69
C GLY A 328 -12.73 -15.14 9.77
N ARG A 329 -12.38 -14.84 8.51
CA ARG A 329 -13.36 -14.49 7.47
C ARG A 329 -14.36 -15.61 7.26
N ASP A 330 -13.88 -16.83 7.05
CA ASP A 330 -14.73 -18.00 6.80
C ASP A 330 -15.64 -18.28 8.00
N LEU A 331 -15.13 -18.18 9.22
CA LEU A 331 -15.89 -18.29 10.46
C LEU A 331 -17.02 -17.25 10.53
N PHE A 332 -16.74 -15.98 10.19
CA PHE A 332 -17.76 -14.92 10.15
C PHE A 332 -18.84 -15.20 9.10
N LEU A 333 -18.47 -15.71 7.92
CA LEU A 333 -19.41 -16.02 6.85
C LEU A 333 -20.12 -17.39 7.01
N GLY A 334 -19.69 -18.21 7.97
CA GLY A 334 -20.19 -19.59 8.12
C GLY A 334 -19.78 -20.52 6.97
N ILE A 335 -18.62 -20.27 6.35
CA ILE A 335 -18.02 -21.10 5.31
C ILE A 335 -17.20 -22.20 6.00
N SER A 336 -17.45 -23.46 5.63
CA SER A 336 -16.85 -24.66 6.23
C SER A 336 -15.72 -25.24 5.42
#